data_AF-A0AAV5AXH5-F1
#
_entry.id   AF-A0AAV5AXH5-F1
#
_cell.length_a   1.000
_cell.length_b   1.000
_cell.length_c   1.000
_cell.angle_alpha   90.00
_cell.angle_beta   90.00
_cell.angle_gamma   90.00
#
_symmetry.space_group_name_H-M   'P 1'
#
loop_
_entity.id
_entity.type
_entity.pdbx_description
1 polymer ?
#
loop_
_entity_poly.entity_id
_entity_poly.type
_entity_poly.pdbx_seq_one_letter_code
_entity_poly.pdbx_strand_id
1 'polypeptide(L)'
;MDAQLLAQYYTQQIQAQIPEAKFSKGKTQYIWVKNPDGSLVQKEITIGNSDGINVEVVNGLSQGEVMVGLQSASQQAGASANGSSSPFMPTPPKRNNSKSTQNQPPSR
;
A
#
# COMPACT_ATOMS: atom_id res chain seq x y z
N MET A 1 -19.75 9.48 42.62
CA MET A 1 -18.98 9.56 41.36
C MET A 1 -19.28 10.92 40.76
N ASP A 2 -18.30 11.83 40.74
CA ASP A 2 -18.49 13.21 40.29
C ASP A 2 -18.50 13.27 38.76
N ALA A 3 -19.64 13.63 38.18
CA ALA A 3 -19.83 13.71 36.73
C ALA A 3 -18.96 14.81 36.09
N GLN A 4 -18.59 15.84 36.85
CA GLN A 4 -17.75 16.93 36.35
C GLN A 4 -16.32 16.47 36.08
N LEU A 5 -15.76 15.68 37.00
CA LEU A 5 -14.41 15.12 36.85
C LEU A 5 -14.29 14.22 35.62
N LEU A 6 -15.32 13.40 35.37
CA LEU A 6 -15.38 12.53 34.19
C LEU A 6 -15.48 13.34 32.89
N ALA A 7 -16.33 14.36 32.86
CA ALA A 7 -16.46 15.26 31.71
C ALA A 7 -15.15 16.00 31.41
N GLN A 8 -14.45 16.45 32.46
CA GLN A 8 -13.16 17.12 32.33
C GLN A 8 -12.06 16.18 31.80
N TYR A 9 -12.05 14.93 32.26
CA TYR A 9 -11.15 13.90 31.73
C TYR A 9 -11.38 13.65 30.23
N TYR A 10 -12.62 13.46 29.80
CA TYR A 10 -12.92 13.29 28.37
C TYR A 10 -12.57 14.52 27.54
N THR A 11 -12.83 15.74 28.05
CA THR A 11 -12.53 16.99 27.33
C THR A 11 -11.03 17.18 27.10
N GLN A 12 -10.20 16.87 28.10
CA GLN A 12 -8.74 16.96 27.95
C GLN A 12 -8.18 15.97 26.92
N GLN A 13 -8.77 14.77 26.79
CA GLN A 13 -8.31 13.78 25.81
C GLN A 13 -8.70 14.14 24.36
N ILE A 14 -9.83 14.81 24.16
CA ILE A 14 -10.33 15.18 22.82
C ILE A 14 -9.58 16.41 22.27
N GLN A 15 -8.98 17.25 23.12
CA GLN A 15 -8.21 18.42 22.71
C GLN A 15 -6.79 18.10 22.21
N ALA A 16 -6.35 16.83 22.28
CA ALA A 16 -5.14 16.40 21.60
C ALA A 16 -5.37 16.55 20.09
N GLN A 17 -4.78 17.59 19.49
CA GLN A 17 -4.78 17.74 18.03
C GLN A 17 -4.15 16.49 17.45
N ILE A 18 -4.93 15.70 16.70
CA ILE A 18 -4.40 14.58 15.93
C ILE A 18 -3.35 15.20 15.02
N PRO A 19 -2.06 14.87 15.17
CA PRO A 19 -1.03 15.47 14.34
C PRO A 19 -1.37 15.16 12.89
N GLU A 20 -1.31 16.19 12.05
CA GLU A 20 -1.60 16.06 10.63
C GLU A 20 -0.58 15.07 10.04
N ALA A 21 -1.02 13.84 9.81
CA ALA A 21 -0.16 12.76 9.37
C ALA A 21 0.29 13.08 7.94
N LYS A 22 1.58 13.34 7.77
CA LYS A 22 2.17 13.63 6.47
C LYS A 22 2.25 12.36 5.66
N PHE A 23 1.80 12.44 4.41
CA PHE A 23 1.83 11.32 3.48
C PHE A 23 3.16 11.24 2.75
N SER A 24 3.61 10.02 2.56
CA SER A 24 4.86 9.68 1.92
C SER A 24 4.76 9.80 0.40
N LYS A 25 5.69 10.48 -0.28
CA LYS A 25 5.67 10.72 -1.73
C LYS A 25 7.05 10.53 -2.36
N GLY A 26 7.14 9.58 -3.28
CA GLY A 26 8.39 9.30 -4.01
C GLY A 26 9.49 8.84 -3.07
N LYS A 27 10.60 9.58 -3.02
CA LYS A 27 11.73 9.30 -2.12
C LYS A 27 11.57 9.89 -0.72
N THR A 28 10.62 10.81 -0.53
CA THR A 28 10.36 11.43 0.77
C THR A 28 9.31 10.61 1.50
N GLN A 29 9.73 9.87 2.52
CA GLN A 29 8.86 9.03 3.31
C GLN A 29 8.72 9.57 4.73
N TYR A 30 7.59 9.25 5.36
CA TYR A 30 7.34 9.60 6.75
C TYR A 30 7.14 8.34 7.57
N ILE A 31 7.85 8.27 8.69
CA ILE A 31 7.87 7.11 9.59
C ILE A 31 7.51 7.55 11.00
N TRP A 32 7.02 6.62 11.82
CA TRP A 32 6.80 6.89 13.24
C TRP A 32 8.00 6.41 14.06
N VAL A 33 8.57 7.33 14.83
CA VAL A 33 9.66 7.06 15.76
C VAL A 33 9.10 7.10 17.18
N LYS A 34 9.46 6.10 17.99
CA LYS A 34 9.07 6.05 19.40
C LYS A 34 10.13 6.72 20.25
N ASN A 35 9.72 7.74 21.00
CA ASN A 35 10.56 8.41 21.97
C ASN A 35 10.71 7.56 23.25
N PRO A 36 11.73 7.83 24.10
CA PRO A 36 11.93 7.11 25.36
C PRO A 36 10.75 7.20 26.34
N ASP A 37 9.98 8.29 26.27
CA ASP A 37 8.77 8.52 27.08
C ASP A 37 7.53 7.72 26.57
N GLY A 38 7.68 7.00 25.46
CA GLY A 38 6.63 6.21 24.84
C GLY A 38 5.78 6.96 23.80
N SER A 39 5.99 8.27 23.61
CA SER A 39 5.31 9.05 22.58
C SER A 39 5.77 8.66 21.17
N LEU A 40 4.89 8.81 20.18
CA LEU A 40 5.21 8.62 18.76
C LEU A 40 5.30 9.97 18.06
N VAL A 41 6.39 10.18 17.33
CA VAL A 41 6.60 11.37 16.50
C VAL A 41 6.85 10.95 15.07
N GLN A 42 6.18 11.63 14.13
CA GLN A 42 6.39 11.39 12.72
C GLN A 42 7.68 12.09 12.27
N LYS A 43 8.61 11.33 11.67
CA LYS A 43 9.89 11.81 11.17
C LYS A 43 9.96 11.67 9.67
N GLU A 44 10.43 12.72 9.00
CA GLU A 44 10.71 12.71 7.56
C GLU A 44 12.04 11.99 7.30
N ILE A 45 12.04 11.09 6.33
CA ILE A 45 13.22 10.37 5.88
C ILE A 45 13.32 10.43 4.36
N THR A 46 14.54 10.29 3.85
CA THR A 46 14.79 10.13 2.42
C THR A 46 15.26 8.72 2.14
N ILE A 47 14.55 8.02 1.27
CA ILE A 47 14.92 6.67 0.84
C ILE A 47 15.73 6.68 -0.46
N GLY A 48 16.64 5.72 -0.56
CA GLY A 48 17.54 5.50 -1.69
C GLY A 48 17.13 4.29 -2.51
N ASN A 49 18.04 3.33 -2.64
CA ASN A 49 17.83 2.13 -3.44
C ASN A 49 16.91 1.13 -2.73
N SER A 50 16.23 0.30 -3.51
CA SER A 50 15.48 -0.85 -3.00
C SER A 50 15.80 -2.10 -3.81
N ASP A 51 15.95 -3.23 -3.11
CA ASP A 51 16.15 -4.56 -3.70
C ASP A 51 14.82 -5.35 -3.80
N GLY A 52 13.68 -4.71 -3.51
CA GLY A 52 12.35 -5.30 -3.49
C GLY A 52 11.93 -5.88 -2.13
N ILE A 53 12.84 -5.97 -1.16
CA ILE A 53 12.57 -6.41 0.21
C ILE A 53 12.97 -5.32 1.20
N ASN A 54 14.20 -4.82 1.04
CA ASN A 54 14.81 -3.77 1.83
C ASN A 54 14.83 -2.46 1.05
N VAL A 55 14.88 -1.37 1.81
CA VAL A 55 15.04 -0.02 1.29
C VAL A 55 16.14 0.67 2.09
N GLU A 56 17.05 1.32 1.38
CA GLU A 56 18.11 2.13 1.99
C GLU A 56 17.53 3.46 2.49
N VAL A 57 17.85 3.85 3.72
CA VAL A 57 17.59 5.21 4.22
C VAL A 57 18.86 6.03 4.09
N VAL A 58 18.78 7.09 3.28
CA VAL A 58 19.93 7.95 2.96
C VAL A 58 20.01 9.15 3.91
N ASN A 59 18.88 9.60 4.46
CA ASN A 59 18.84 10.72 5.40
C ASN A 59 17.61 10.66 6.33
N GLY A 60 17.67 11.38 7.44
CA GLY A 60 16.54 11.59 8.36
C GLY A 60 16.44 10.58 9.50
N LEU A 61 17.42 9.70 9.67
CA LEU A 61 17.48 8.73 10.76
C LEU A 61 18.88 8.62 11.35
N SER A 62 18.94 8.36 12.65
CA SER A 62 20.18 8.08 13.36
C SER A 62 20.25 6.61 13.77
N GLN A 63 21.46 6.05 13.86
CA GLN A 63 21.65 4.68 14.32
C GLN A 63 21.11 4.51 15.76
N GLY A 64 20.35 3.44 15.99
CA GLY A 64 19.78 3.12 17.31
C GLY A 64 18.37 3.69 17.58
N GLU A 65 17.78 4.45 16.65
CA GLU A 65 16.38 4.87 16.76
C GLU A 65 15.42 3.69 16.53
N VAL A 66 14.42 3.54 17.41
CA VAL A 66 13.38 2.51 17.28
C VAL A 66 12.22 3.05 16.45
N MET A 67 11.95 2.38 15.33
CA MET A 67 10.90 2.74 14.40
C MET A 67 9.69 1.83 14.54
N VAL A 68 8.51 2.38 14.29
CA VAL A 68 7.27 1.63 14.10
C VAL A 68 6.85 1.81 12.63
N GLY A 69 7.14 0.82 11.80
CA GLY A 69 6.70 0.81 10.40
C GLY A 69 5.23 0.41 10.31
N LEU A 70 4.42 1.21 9.63
CA LEU A 70 3.08 0.78 9.23
C LEU A 70 3.24 -0.01 7.92
N GLN A 71 3.21 -1.34 7.99
CA GLN A 71 3.08 -2.15 6.79
C GLN A 71 1.74 -1.79 6.16
N SER A 72 1.75 -1.06 5.04
CA SER A 72 0.54 -0.86 4.26
C SER A 72 0.05 -2.24 3.85
N ALA A 73 -1.00 -2.74 4.51
CA ALA A 73 -1.72 -3.91 4.05
C ALA A 73 -2.31 -3.53 2.69
N SER A 74 -1.62 -3.86 1.61
CA SER A 74 -2.23 -3.84 0.29
C SER A 74 -3.41 -4.80 0.39
N GLN A 75 -4.63 -4.26 0.44
CA GLN A 75 -5.80 -5.07 0.16
C GLN A 75 -5.54 -5.69 -1.20
N GLN A 76 -5.31 -7.01 -1.23
CA GLN A 76 -5.36 -7.77 -2.47
C GLN A 76 -6.72 -7.49 -3.06
N ALA A 77 -6.77 -6.65 -4.09
CA ALA A 77 -7.94 -6.49 -4.90
C ALA A 77 -8.29 -7.91 -5.38
N GLY A 78 -9.37 -8.46 -4.83
CA GLY A 78 -9.88 -9.75 -5.22
C GLY A 78 -10.10 -9.71 -6.72
N ALA A 79 -9.29 -10.45 -7.46
CA ALA A 79 -9.43 -10.61 -8.89
C ALA A 79 -10.82 -11.22 -9.12
N SER A 80 -11.77 -10.38 -9.54
CA SER A 80 -13.07 -10.83 -9.99
C SER A 80 -12.84 -11.79 -11.15
N ALA A 81 -13.22 -13.04 -10.93
CA ALA A 81 -13.01 -14.14 -11.84
C ALA A 81 -13.71 -13.88 -13.18
N ASN A 82 -12.93 -13.68 -14.24
CA ASN A 82 -13.36 -13.98 -15.60
C ASN A 82 -12.13 -14.37 -16.43
N GLY A 83 -11.88 -15.68 -16.52
CA GLY A 83 -10.83 -16.28 -17.34
C GLY A 83 -9.54 -16.50 -16.59
N SER A 84 -9.26 -17.76 -16.25
CA SER A 84 -8.00 -18.23 -15.68
C SER A 84 -6.85 -18.01 -16.68
N SER A 85 -6.30 -16.80 -16.71
CA SER A 85 -5.01 -16.51 -17.34
C SER A 85 -3.99 -16.36 -16.23
N SER A 86 -3.01 -17.27 -16.19
CA SER A 86 -1.88 -17.13 -15.29
C SER A 86 -1.07 -15.91 -15.72
N PRO A 87 -0.67 -15.03 -14.80
CA PRO A 87 0.08 -13.80 -15.12
C PRO A 87 1.48 -14.08 -15.70
N PHE A 88 1.94 -15.32 -15.65
CA PHE A 88 3.21 -15.77 -16.21
C PHE A 88 3.05 -16.66 -17.44
N MET A 89 1.81 -16.90 -17.90
CA MET A 89 1.55 -17.69 -19.09
C MET A 89 1.09 -16.77 -20.24
N PRO A 90 1.93 -16.58 -21.27
CA PRO A 90 1.55 -15.78 -22.44
C PRO A 90 0.27 -16.33 -23.07
N THR A 91 -0.63 -15.43 -23.44
CA THR A 91 -1.89 -15.82 -24.08
C THR A 91 -1.60 -16.44 -25.46
N PRO A 92 -2.16 -17.62 -25.78
CA PRO A 92 -2.01 -18.22 -27.10
C PRO A 92 -2.56 -17.29 -28.20
N PRO A 93 -1.90 -17.23 -29.37
CA PRO A 93 -2.38 -16.43 -30.48
C PRO A 93 -3.77 -16.90 -30.95
N LYS A 94 -4.68 -15.95 -31.19
CA LYS A 94 -6.02 -16.23 -31.73
C LYS A 94 -5.90 -16.86 -33.12
N ARG A 95 -6.36 -18.11 -33.27
CA ARG A 95 -6.50 -18.75 -34.59
C ARG A 95 -7.78 -18.24 -35.25
N ASN A 96 -7.65 -17.40 -36.28
CA ASN A 96 -8.76 -17.07 -37.17
C ASN A 96 -8.98 -18.24 -38.14
N ASN A 97 -10.00 -19.06 -37.89
CA ASN A 97 -10.34 -20.13 -38.83
C ASN A 97 -11.27 -19.59 -39.91
N SER A 98 -10.71 -18.95 -40.93
CA SER A 98 -11.41 -18.53 -42.14
C SER A 98 -10.89 -19.31 -43.35
N LYS A 99 -11.28 -20.58 -43.49
CA LYS A 99 -11.27 -21.30 -44.78
C LYS A 99 -11.92 -22.69 -44.65
N SER A 100 -13.12 -22.86 -45.20
CA SER A 100 -13.46 -23.88 -46.23
C SER A 100 -14.98 -24.13 -46.34
N THR A 101 -15.73 -23.24 -46.97
CA THR A 101 -17.04 -23.57 -47.57
C THR A 101 -17.19 -22.87 -48.91
N GLN A 102 -16.33 -23.23 -49.87
CA GLN A 102 -16.55 -22.90 -51.27
C GLN A 102 -16.21 -24.14 -52.09
N ASN A 103 -17.26 -24.91 -52.39
CA ASN A 103 -17.46 -25.71 -53.60
C ASN A 103 -18.62 -26.70 -53.35
N GLN A 104 -19.86 -26.28 -53.62
CA GLN A 104 -20.93 -27.20 -54.03
C GLN A 104 -21.14 -27.00 -55.55
N PRO A 105 -21.13 -28.08 -56.36
CA PRO A 105 -21.38 -27.97 -57.80
C PRO A 105 -22.88 -27.71 -58.06
N PRO A 106 -23.24 -27.08 -59.19
CA PRO A 106 -24.64 -26.84 -59.52
C PRO A 106 -25.32 -28.17 -59.89
N SER A 107 -26.47 -28.44 -59.28
CA SER A 107 -27.38 -29.51 -59.69
C SER A 107 -28.01 -29.17 -61.04
N ARG A 108 -27.92 -30.13 -61.97
CA ARG A 108 -28.42 -30.09 -63.34
C ARG A 108 -29.90 -30.47 -63.38
#